data_AF-A0A7M2WV02-F1
#
_entry.id   AF-A0A7M2WV02-F1
#
_cell.length_a   1.000
_cell.length_b   1.000
_cell.length_c   1.000
_cell.angle_alpha   90.00
_cell.angle_beta   90.00
_cell.angle_gamma   90.00
#
_symmetry.space_group_name_H-M   'P 1'
#
loop_
_entity.id
_entity.type
_entity.pdbx_description
1 polymer ?
#
loop_
_entity_poly.entity_id
_entity_poly.type
_entity_poly.pdbx_seq_one_letter_code
_entity_poly.pdbx_strand_id
1 'polypeptide(L)'
;MLHLTEDQSRQFAEQVLAAAGRPEVLAAVGEIYTRVQAEIDARQPVCQISGRCCRFESFGHRLFVTTAEMAAFRRQLPVPAPAAIRWDGTGCPYQIAGRCGVHGIRPFGCRIFFCDATSTAWQQAQYEQFHAEIRSLHGRFEIPYFYVEWREAIRAVGV
;
A
#
# COMPACT_ATOMS: atom_id res chain seq x y z
N MET A 1 -5.49 -7.67 -17.25
CA MET A 1 -4.69 -7.39 -16.04
C MET A 1 -4.28 -8.74 -15.50
N LEU A 2 -2.98 -9.02 -15.31
CA LEU A 2 -2.55 -10.35 -14.84
C LEU A 2 -2.98 -10.48 -13.38
N HIS A 3 -4.10 -11.17 -13.16
CA HIS A 3 -4.51 -11.59 -11.84
C HIS A 3 -3.52 -12.65 -11.34
N LEU A 4 -3.19 -12.61 -10.06
CA LEU A 4 -2.48 -13.72 -9.43
C LEU A 4 -3.26 -15.02 -9.68
N THR A 5 -2.56 -16.10 -10.04
CA THR A 5 -3.15 -17.44 -9.99
C THR A 5 -3.50 -17.80 -8.54
N GLU A 6 -4.31 -18.85 -8.35
CA GLU A 6 -4.64 -19.33 -6.99
C GLU A 6 -3.38 -19.69 -6.19
N ASP A 7 -2.42 -20.35 -6.83
CA ASP A 7 -1.14 -20.70 -6.21
C ASP A 7 -0.31 -19.45 -5.86
N GLN A 8 -0.24 -18.47 -6.76
CA GLN A 8 0.46 -17.21 -6.48
C GLN A 8 -0.21 -16.43 -5.36
N SER A 9 -1.54 -16.44 -5.30
CA SER A 9 -2.31 -15.78 -4.23
C SER A 9 -2.03 -16.42 -2.87
N ARG A 10 -2.00 -17.77 -2.83
CA ARG A 10 -1.66 -18.53 -1.61
C ARG A 10 -0.24 -18.25 -1.16
N GLN A 11 0.73 -18.32 -2.06
CA GLN A 11 2.13 -18.02 -1.77
C GLN A 11 2.30 -16.58 -1.26
N PHE A 12 1.70 -15.60 -1.93
CA PHE A 12 1.73 -14.21 -1.49
C PHE A 12 1.19 -14.05 -0.06
N ALA A 13 0.02 -14.61 0.23
CA ALA A 13 -0.59 -14.54 1.56
C ALA A 13 0.28 -15.17 2.65
N GLU A 14 0.87 -16.34 2.39
CA GLU A 14 1.81 -17.01 3.30
C GLU A 14 3.02 -16.12 3.60
N GLN A 15 3.63 -15.52 2.58
CA GLN A 15 4.79 -14.64 2.76
C GLN A 15 4.44 -13.35 3.50
N VAL A 16 3.26 -12.78 3.26
CA VAL A 16 2.76 -11.62 4.01
C VAL A 16 2.59 -11.95 5.49
N LEU A 17 1.96 -13.08 5.81
CA LEU A 17 1.75 -13.49 7.20
C LEU A 17 3.07 -13.80 7.92
N ALA A 18 4.01 -14.48 7.25
CA ALA A 18 5.34 -14.74 7.79
C ALA A 18 6.09 -13.43 8.06
N ALA A 19 6.11 -12.50 7.11
CA ALA A 19 6.77 -11.20 7.27
C ALA A 19 6.08 -10.30 8.31
N ALA A 20 4.76 -10.40 8.49
CA ALA A 20 4.02 -9.64 9.49
C ALA A 20 4.41 -10.01 10.94
N GLY A 21 4.98 -11.20 11.13
CA GLY A 21 5.53 -11.66 12.40
C GLY A 21 6.94 -11.17 12.72
N ARG A 22 7.59 -10.41 11.81
CA ARG A 22 9.01 -10.02 11.91
C ARG A 22 9.18 -8.54 12.25
N PRO A 23 9.47 -8.18 13.52
CA PRO A 23 9.56 -6.78 13.96
C PRO A 23 10.55 -5.94 13.16
N GLU A 24 11.68 -6.52 12.75
CA GLU A 24 12.72 -5.84 11.98
C GLU A 24 12.25 -5.42 10.58
N VAL A 25 11.35 -6.20 9.97
CA VAL A 25 10.73 -5.89 8.67
C VAL A 25 9.78 -4.72 8.83
N LEU A 26 8.94 -4.76 9.86
CA LEU A 26 7.94 -3.73 10.15
C LEU A 26 8.61 -2.38 10.47
N ALA A 27 9.67 -2.42 11.28
CA ALA A 27 10.47 -1.25 11.63
C ALA A 27 11.09 -0.63 10.37
N ALA A 28 11.72 -1.42 9.51
CA ALA A 28 12.33 -0.93 8.28
C ALA A 28 11.32 -0.29 7.30
N VAL A 29 10.13 -0.88 7.15
CA VAL A 29 9.04 -0.26 6.36
C VAL A 29 8.61 1.08 7.00
N GLY A 30 8.46 1.11 8.33
CA GLY A 30 8.11 2.33 9.08
C GLY A 30 9.15 3.45 8.93
N GLU A 31 10.44 3.12 8.95
CA GLU A 31 11.55 4.06 8.72
C GLU A 31 11.49 4.68 7.32
N ILE A 32 11.23 3.86 6.29
CA ILE A 32 11.01 4.37 4.92
C ILE A 32 9.80 5.29 4.90
N TYR A 33 8.67 4.88 5.47
CA TYR A 33 7.44 5.69 5.48
C TYR A 33 7.61 7.03 6.21
N THR A 34 8.42 7.05 7.27
CA THR A 34 8.75 8.29 8.00
C THR A 34 9.52 9.25 7.09
N ARG A 35 10.51 8.76 6.32
CA ARG A 35 11.24 9.57 5.35
C ARG A 35 10.36 10.04 4.18
N VAL A 36 9.48 9.17 3.67
CA VAL A 36 8.47 9.55 2.67
C VAL A 36 7.60 10.69 3.19
N GLN A 37 7.13 10.61 4.43
CA GLN A 37 6.29 11.65 5.02
C GLN A 37 7.05 12.98 5.16
N ALA A 38 8.33 12.96 5.56
CA ALA A 38 9.15 14.16 5.62
C ALA A 38 9.30 14.85 4.25
N GLU A 39 9.48 14.08 3.17
CA GLU A 39 9.56 14.61 1.81
C GLU A 39 8.22 15.20 1.33
N ILE A 40 7.10 14.58 1.71
CA ILE A 40 5.76 15.11 1.45
C ILE A 40 5.56 16.43 2.21
N ASP A 41 5.88 16.46 3.51
CA ASP A 41 5.67 17.62 4.38
C ASP A 41 6.51 18.82 3.93
N ALA A 42 7.74 18.58 3.48
CA ALA A 42 8.62 19.62 2.93
C ALA A 42 8.07 20.30 1.67
N ARG A 43 7.20 19.62 0.92
CA ARG A 43 6.62 20.11 -0.35
C ARG A 43 5.20 20.64 -0.20
N GLN A 44 4.54 20.35 0.92
CA GLN A 44 3.18 20.79 1.24
C GLN A 44 2.18 20.65 0.07
N PRO A 45 2.07 19.45 -0.56
CA PRO A 45 1.17 19.29 -1.68
C PRO A 45 -0.29 19.48 -1.29
N VAL A 46 -1.07 20.08 -2.18
CA VAL A 46 -2.50 20.27 -1.98
C VAL A 46 -3.25 18.99 -2.32
N CYS A 47 -3.80 18.31 -1.31
CA CYS A 47 -4.72 17.20 -1.54
C CYS A 47 -6.11 17.74 -1.92
N GLN A 48 -6.36 17.89 -3.22
CA GLN A 48 -7.63 18.43 -3.72
C GLN A 48 -8.81 17.45 -3.59
N ILE A 49 -8.54 16.15 -3.44
CA ILE A 49 -9.56 15.11 -3.60
C ILE A 49 -9.76 14.20 -2.38
N SER A 50 -9.04 14.43 -1.28
CA SER A 50 -9.30 13.91 0.09
C SER A 50 -9.88 12.49 0.18
N GLY A 51 -9.20 11.51 -0.42
CA GLY A 51 -9.61 10.09 -0.40
C GLY A 51 -10.41 9.62 -1.62
N ARG A 52 -10.81 10.51 -2.55
CA ARG A 52 -11.39 10.11 -3.85
C ARG A 52 -10.40 9.35 -4.73
N CYS A 53 -9.08 9.47 -4.50
CA CYS A 53 -8.06 8.64 -5.17
C CYS A 53 -8.29 7.14 -4.96
N CYS A 54 -9.01 6.76 -3.88
CA CYS A 54 -9.43 5.39 -3.61
C CYS A 54 -10.59 4.89 -4.50
N ARG A 55 -11.20 5.75 -5.33
CA ARG A 55 -12.21 5.38 -6.34
C ARG A 55 -11.50 4.98 -7.64
N PHE A 56 -10.79 3.86 -7.60
CA PHE A 56 -9.89 3.42 -8.66
C PHE A 56 -10.51 3.42 -10.06
N GLU A 57 -11.77 2.98 -10.19
CA GLU A 57 -12.53 2.92 -11.43
C GLU A 57 -12.81 4.32 -12.00
N SER A 58 -13.11 5.29 -11.13
CA SER A 58 -13.46 6.65 -11.54
C SER A 58 -12.26 7.46 -12.02
N PHE A 59 -11.05 7.09 -11.62
CA PHE A 59 -9.83 7.85 -11.93
C PHE A 59 -8.77 7.03 -12.69
N GLY A 60 -9.06 5.77 -13.04
CA GLY A 60 -8.12 4.86 -13.69
C GLY A 60 -6.87 4.53 -12.87
N HIS A 61 -6.90 4.82 -11.56
CA HIS A 61 -5.76 4.60 -10.67
C HIS A 61 -5.64 3.13 -10.29
N ARG A 62 -4.40 2.64 -10.28
CA ARG A 62 -4.08 1.32 -9.76
C ARG A 62 -3.01 1.47 -8.70
N LEU A 63 -3.33 1.00 -7.51
CA LEU A 63 -2.36 0.90 -6.45
C LEU A 63 -1.73 -0.49 -6.50
N PHE A 64 -0.43 -0.56 -6.30
CA PHE A 64 0.28 -1.81 -6.06
C PHE A 64 0.99 -1.74 -4.72
N VAL A 65 1.22 -2.92 -4.15
CA VAL A 65 1.84 -3.10 -2.83
C VAL A 65 2.81 -4.26 -2.90
N THR A 66 3.94 -4.14 -2.19
CA THR A 66 4.87 -5.26 -2.05
C THR A 66 4.52 -6.18 -0.89
N THR A 67 5.16 -7.36 -0.81
CA THR A 67 5.03 -8.28 0.34
C THR A 67 5.33 -7.59 1.67
N ALA A 68 6.45 -6.87 1.77
CA ALA A 68 6.86 -6.17 3.00
C ALA A 68 5.87 -5.08 3.42
N GLU A 69 5.36 -4.30 2.47
CA GLU A 69 4.36 -3.27 2.76
C GLU A 69 3.02 -3.88 3.20
N MET A 70 2.59 -4.95 2.55
CA MET A 70 1.35 -5.63 2.90
C MET A 70 1.44 -6.32 4.27
N ALA A 71 2.62 -6.84 4.63
CA ALA A 71 2.90 -7.35 5.97
C ALA A 71 2.77 -6.26 7.03
N ALA A 72 3.36 -5.08 6.78
CA ALA A 72 3.23 -3.93 7.66
C ALA A 72 1.78 -3.46 7.80
N PHE A 73 1.04 -3.41 6.70
CA PHE A 73 -0.38 -3.08 6.69
C PHE A 73 -1.21 -4.08 7.52
N ARG A 74 -1.09 -5.38 7.23
CA ARG A 74 -1.82 -6.45 7.94
C ARG A 74 -1.56 -6.42 9.43
N ARG A 75 -0.31 -6.18 9.85
CA ARG A 75 0.06 -6.16 11.27
C ARG A 75 -0.54 -5.00 12.06
N GLN A 76 -0.72 -3.84 11.40
CA GLN A 76 -1.21 -2.61 12.00
C GLN A 76 -2.72 -2.42 11.83
N LEU A 77 -3.37 -3.22 10.99
CA LEU A 77 -4.80 -3.17 10.79
C LEU A 77 -5.52 -3.46 12.13
N PRO A 78 -6.37 -2.53 12.63
CA PRO A 78 -7.10 -2.73 13.88
C PRO A 78 -7.98 -3.98 13.80
N VAL A 79 -8.10 -4.73 14.92
CA VAL A 79 -9.01 -5.88 15.03
C VAL A 79 -10.26 -5.48 15.85
N PRO A 80 -11.49 -5.84 15.42
CA PRO A 80 -11.77 -6.50 14.15
C PRO A 80 -11.42 -5.57 13.00
N ALA A 81 -10.63 -6.08 12.05
CA ALA A 81 -10.59 -5.48 10.73
C ALA A 81 -12.07 -5.44 10.31
N PRO A 82 -12.56 -4.42 9.62
CA PRO A 82 -13.88 -4.48 9.03
C PRO A 82 -13.81 -5.64 8.03
N ALA A 83 -14.05 -6.86 8.53
CA ALA A 83 -13.90 -8.11 7.84
C ALA A 83 -14.82 -7.96 6.66
N ALA A 84 -14.20 -7.76 5.49
CA ALA A 84 -14.81 -7.38 4.23
C ALA A 84 -16.35 -7.48 4.28
N ILE A 85 -17.02 -6.42 4.75
CA ILE A 85 -18.48 -6.37 4.77
C ILE A 85 -18.87 -6.35 3.30
N ARG A 86 -19.15 -7.53 2.73
CA ARG A 86 -19.65 -7.72 1.35
C ARG A 86 -18.97 -6.81 0.34
N TRP A 87 -17.65 -6.72 0.36
CA TRP A 87 -16.94 -5.92 -0.62
C TRP A 87 -16.99 -6.62 -1.99
N ASP A 88 -17.54 -5.95 -2.97
CA ASP A 88 -17.80 -6.47 -4.32
C ASP A 88 -16.56 -6.42 -5.25
N GLY A 89 -15.43 -5.94 -4.73
CA GLY A 89 -14.19 -5.75 -5.49
C GLY A 89 -14.03 -4.36 -6.11
N THR A 90 -15.01 -3.47 -5.97
CA THR A 90 -14.96 -2.10 -6.52
C THR A 90 -14.30 -1.13 -5.55
N GLY A 91 -13.41 -0.28 -6.05
CA GLY A 91 -12.70 0.73 -5.25
C GLY A 91 -11.85 0.13 -4.12
N CYS A 92 -11.56 0.93 -3.09
CA CYS A 92 -10.87 0.47 -1.89
C CYS A 92 -11.90 0.18 -0.77
N PRO A 93 -11.89 -1.02 -0.14
CA PRO A 93 -12.84 -1.35 0.93
C PRO A 93 -12.66 -0.50 2.19
N TYR A 94 -11.51 0.16 2.33
CA TYR A 94 -11.23 1.07 3.45
C TYR A 94 -11.65 2.52 3.18
N GLN A 95 -12.35 2.80 2.07
CA GLN A 95 -12.97 4.11 1.87
C GLN A 95 -14.29 4.19 2.65
N ILE A 96 -14.27 4.90 3.78
CA ILE A 96 -15.42 5.04 4.69
C ILE A 96 -15.90 6.50 4.60
N ALA A 97 -17.17 6.69 4.22
CA ALA A 97 -17.78 8.02 4.04
C ALA A 97 -16.93 8.97 3.17
N GLY A 98 -16.33 8.42 2.10
CA GLY A 98 -15.49 9.18 1.15
C GLY A 98 -14.05 9.44 1.60
N ARG A 99 -13.66 9.06 2.82
CA ARG A 99 -12.31 9.24 3.37
C ARG A 99 -11.59 7.90 3.53
N CYS A 100 -10.26 7.92 3.57
CA CYS A 100 -9.48 6.72 3.84
C CYS A 100 -9.52 6.39 5.34
N GLY A 101 -10.20 5.30 5.73
CA GLY A 101 -10.29 4.84 7.11
C GLY A 101 -8.98 4.27 7.67
N VAL A 102 -8.04 3.92 6.79
CA VAL A 102 -6.72 3.37 7.14
C VAL A 102 -5.59 4.35 6.82
N HIS A 103 -5.88 5.66 6.82
CA HIS A 103 -4.94 6.69 6.38
C HIS A 103 -3.56 6.57 7.03
N GLY A 104 -3.49 6.32 8.35
CA GLY A 104 -2.23 6.19 9.08
C GLY A 104 -1.34 5.02 8.64
N ILE A 105 -1.95 3.93 8.18
CA ILE A 105 -1.26 2.67 7.86
C ILE A 105 -1.21 2.36 6.36
N ARG A 106 -1.71 3.27 5.51
CA ARG A 106 -1.80 3.09 4.04
C ARG A 106 -0.45 2.72 3.39
N PRO A 107 -0.43 1.95 2.29
CA PRO A 107 0.81 1.62 1.57
C PRO A 107 1.51 2.83 0.94
N PHE A 108 2.78 2.67 0.55
CA PHE A 108 3.61 3.71 -0.07
C PHE A 108 2.92 4.39 -1.25
N GLY A 109 2.39 3.61 -2.20
CA GLY A 109 1.74 4.17 -3.39
C GLY A 109 0.56 5.10 -3.06
N CYS A 110 -0.16 4.85 -1.96
CA CYS A 110 -1.21 5.74 -1.47
C CYS A 110 -0.68 6.96 -0.71
N ARG A 111 0.54 6.90 -0.18
CA ARG A 111 1.18 8.03 0.53
C ARG A 111 1.72 9.05 -0.44
N ILE A 112 2.37 8.58 -1.51
CA ILE A 112 3.11 9.44 -2.43
C ILE A 112 2.24 10.03 -3.54
N PHE A 113 1.02 9.51 -3.74
CA PHE A 113 0.13 9.96 -4.81
C PHE A 113 -0.66 11.23 -4.46
N PHE A 114 -0.49 12.26 -5.28
CA PHE A 114 -1.25 13.51 -5.26
C PHE A 114 -1.75 13.85 -6.66
N CYS A 115 -2.97 14.39 -6.77
CA CYS A 115 -3.60 14.75 -8.05
C CYS A 115 -3.23 16.14 -8.55
N ASP A 116 -2.51 16.91 -7.74
CA ASP A 116 -2.15 18.27 -8.09
C ASP A 116 -1.11 18.28 -9.21
N ALA A 117 -1.26 19.16 -10.21
CA ALA A 117 -0.36 19.17 -11.35
C ALA A 117 1.10 19.49 -10.95
N THR A 118 1.29 20.28 -9.89
CA THR A 118 2.61 20.65 -9.39
C THR A 118 3.32 19.49 -8.68
N SER A 119 2.60 18.40 -8.36
CA SER A 119 3.20 17.22 -7.74
C SER A 119 3.84 16.25 -8.71
N THR A 120 3.49 16.28 -9.99
CA THR A 120 3.85 15.24 -10.97
C THR A 120 5.35 14.92 -10.99
N ALA A 121 6.21 15.93 -11.15
CA ALA A 121 7.64 15.73 -11.34
C ALA A 121 8.34 15.21 -10.07
N TRP A 122 8.08 15.84 -8.92
CA TRP A 122 8.73 15.40 -7.68
C TRP A 122 8.16 14.07 -7.19
N GLN A 123 6.87 13.83 -7.37
CA GLN A 123 6.24 12.56 -7.00
C GLN A 123 6.87 11.40 -7.75
N GLN A 124 7.15 11.54 -9.05
CA GLN A 124 7.83 10.51 -9.83
C GLN A 124 9.24 10.23 -9.31
N ALA A 125 10.04 11.27 -9.06
CA ALA A 125 11.39 11.12 -8.52
C ALA A 125 11.38 10.44 -7.13
N GLN A 126 10.48 10.86 -6.24
CA GLN A 126 10.32 10.24 -4.92
C GLN A 126 9.76 8.82 -5.02
N TYR A 127 8.89 8.55 -6.00
CA TYR A 127 8.38 7.21 -6.28
C TYR A 127 9.52 6.26 -6.60
N GLU A 128 10.36 6.61 -7.58
CA GLU A 128 11.48 5.78 -8.03
C GLU A 128 12.46 5.50 -6.89
N GLN A 129 12.85 6.54 -6.15
CA GLN A 129 13.76 6.43 -5.02
C GLN A 129 13.21 5.48 -3.94
N PHE A 130 12.06 5.78 -3.36
CA PHE A 130 11.56 5.02 -2.22
C PHE A 130 11.03 3.63 -2.62
N HIS A 131 10.52 3.47 -3.84
CA HIS A 131 10.17 2.14 -4.33
C HIS A 131 11.40 1.24 -4.47
N ALA A 132 12.54 1.78 -4.92
CA ALA A 132 13.79 1.02 -4.96
C ALA A 132 14.25 0.61 -3.56
N GLU A 133 14.12 1.50 -2.56
CA GLU A 133 14.44 1.19 -1.17
C GLU A 133 13.52 0.10 -0.58
N ILE A 134 12.20 0.21 -0.79
CA ILE A 134 11.23 -0.82 -0.37
C ILE A 134 11.55 -2.16 -1.03
N ARG A 135 11.87 -2.15 -2.33
CA ARG A 135 12.28 -3.36 -3.05
C ARG A 135 13.55 -3.97 -2.43
N SER A 136 14.52 -3.16 -2.03
CA SER A 136 15.77 -3.65 -1.41
C SER A 136 15.53 -4.38 -0.08
N LEU A 137 14.47 -4.02 0.68
CA LEU A 137 14.12 -4.71 1.92
C LEU A 137 13.87 -6.21 1.71
N HIS A 138 13.35 -6.59 0.54
CA HIS A 138 13.03 -7.99 0.22
C HIS A 138 14.30 -8.83 0.11
N GLY A 139 15.35 -8.30 -0.51
CA GLY A 139 16.67 -8.95 -0.53
C GLY A 139 17.33 -8.95 0.85
N ARG A 140 17.29 -7.81 1.56
CA ARG A 140 17.92 -7.65 2.88
C ARG A 140 17.35 -8.60 3.94
N PHE A 141 16.04 -8.83 3.91
CA PHE A 141 15.34 -9.65 4.90
C PHE A 141 14.94 -11.03 4.37
N GLU A 142 15.36 -11.40 3.16
CA GLU A 142 15.02 -12.69 2.54
C GLU A 142 13.49 -12.92 2.46
N ILE A 143 12.76 -11.88 2.06
CA ILE A 143 11.31 -11.92 1.83
C ILE A 143 11.09 -12.02 0.32
N PRO A 144 10.33 -13.00 -0.19
CA PRO A 144 9.97 -13.05 -1.60
C PRO A 144 9.31 -11.75 -2.07
N TYR A 145 9.83 -11.19 -3.16
CA TYR A 145 9.31 -9.97 -3.76
C TYR A 145 8.10 -10.28 -4.63
N PHE A 146 6.91 -9.97 -4.11
CA PHE A 146 5.70 -9.83 -4.90
C PHE A 146 5.38 -8.35 -5.05
N TYR A 147 4.79 -7.98 -6.18
CA TYR A 147 4.29 -6.64 -6.44
C TYR A 147 2.90 -6.74 -7.03
N VAL A 148 1.90 -6.59 -6.17
CA VAL A 148 0.53 -7.04 -6.40
C VAL A 148 -0.41 -5.85 -6.40
N GLU A 149 -1.42 -5.87 -7.27
CA GLU A 149 -2.46 -4.85 -7.26
C GLU A 149 -3.22 -4.89 -5.93
N TRP A 150 -3.50 -3.73 -5.35
CA TRP A 150 -3.98 -3.59 -3.97
C TRP A 150 -5.23 -4.42 -3.64
N ARG A 151 -6.19 -4.51 -4.55
CA ARG A 151 -7.43 -5.26 -4.36
C ARG A 151 -7.19 -6.76 -4.41
N GLU A 152 -6.26 -7.20 -5.25
CA GLU A 152 -5.82 -8.59 -5.28
C GLU A 152 -5.06 -8.94 -4.01
N ALA A 153 -4.20 -8.04 -3.52
CA ALA A 153 -3.46 -8.24 -2.28
C ALA A 153 -4.40 -8.35 -1.06
N ILE A 154 -5.38 -7.45 -0.95
CA ILE A 154 -6.44 -7.51 0.08
C ILE A 154 -7.16 -8.86 0.03
N ARG A 155 -7.61 -9.26 -1.17
CA ARG A 155 -8.36 -10.51 -1.36
C ARG A 155 -7.52 -11.74 -0.97
N ALA A 156 -6.25 -11.77 -1.37
CA ALA A 156 -5.35 -12.87 -1.06
C ALA A 156 -5.07 -13.00 0.44
N VAL A 157 -4.91 -11.89 1.16
CA VAL A 157 -4.57 -11.88 2.60
C VAL A 157 -5.82 -11.97 3.49
N GLY A 158 -7.01 -11.70 2.95
CA GLY A 158 -8.27 -11.73 3.71
C GLY A 158 -8.38 -10.61 4.75
N VAL A 159 -8.10 -9.37 4.33
CA VAL A 159 -8.22 -8.14 5.15
C VAL A 159 -9.31 -7.20 4.65
#